data_AF-A0A970VKG8-F1
#
_entry.id   AF-A0A970VKG8-F1
#
_cell.length_a   1.000
_cell.length_b   1.000
_cell.length_c   1.000
_cell.angle_alpha   90.00
_cell.angle_beta   90.00
_cell.angle_gamma   90.00
#
_symmetry.space_group_name_H-M   'P 1'
#
loop_
_entity.id
_entity.type
_entity.pdbx_description
1 polymer ?
#
loop_
_entity_poly.entity_id
_entity_poly.type
_entity_poly.pdbx_seq_one_letter_code
_entity_poly.pdbx_strand_id
1 'polypeptide(L)'
;MINSVFACCFTGHRNLPAKKIEKIILNLDREIENLIAKGITDFISGGAIGFDQIAASLIIAKKKMGNAKIKMNYGTRNKKCYTENY
;
A
#
# COMPACT_ATOMS: atom_id res chain seq x y z
N MET A 1 7.41 -17.78 -19.40
CA MET A 1 6.22 -17.09 -18.87
C MET A 1 6.43 -16.83 -17.39
N ILE A 2 6.85 -15.61 -17.00
CA ILE A 2 7.04 -15.27 -15.58
C ILE A 2 5.74 -14.60 -15.11
N ASN A 3 4.75 -15.41 -14.74
CA ASN A 3 3.56 -14.94 -14.02
C ASN A 3 3.93 -14.83 -12.54
N SER A 4 4.56 -13.74 -12.13
CA SER A 4 4.78 -13.46 -10.71
C SER A 4 4.04 -12.18 -10.36
N VAL A 5 2.76 -12.34 -10.01
CA VAL A 5 1.94 -11.25 -9.46
C VAL A 5 2.47 -10.96 -8.05
N PHE A 6 3.41 -10.04 -7.94
CA PHE A 6 3.95 -9.59 -6.67
C PHE A 6 2.93 -8.67 -6.01
N ALA A 7 2.13 -9.20 -5.09
CA ALA A 7 1.21 -8.39 -4.31
C ALA A 7 1.94 -7.73 -3.14
N CYS A 8 1.97 -6.39 -3.09
CA CYS A 8 2.57 -5.65 -1.98
C CYS A 8 1.55 -5.45 -0.85
N CYS A 9 1.98 -5.69 0.38
CA CYS A 9 1.16 -5.54 1.57
C CYS A 9 1.82 -4.57 2.52
N PHE A 10 1.04 -3.58 2.92
CA PHE A 10 1.39 -2.60 3.94
C PHE A 10 0.91 -3.14 5.28
N THR A 11 1.77 -3.07 6.30
CA THR A 11 1.39 -3.40 7.68
C THR A 11 1.94 -2.31 8.58
N GLY A 12 1.11 -1.81 9.49
CA GLY A 12 1.49 -0.73 10.37
C GLY A 12 0.63 -0.70 11.63
N HIS A 13 0.86 0.29 12.48
CA HIS A 13 0.19 0.37 13.77
C HIS A 13 -1.28 0.81 13.59
N ARG A 14 -2.17 0.19 14.37
CA ARG A 14 -3.60 0.56 14.42
C ARG A 14 -3.81 1.93 15.03
N ASN A 15 -2.92 2.34 15.94
CA ASN A 15 -2.94 3.65 16.57
C ASN A 15 -1.75 4.47 16.05
N LEU A 16 -2.04 5.41 15.16
CA LEU A 16 -1.02 6.29 14.58
C LEU A 16 -0.93 7.57 15.42
N PRO A 17 0.24 7.93 15.95
CA PRO A 17 0.38 9.15 16.73
C PRO A 17 0.14 10.37 15.84
N ALA A 18 -0.80 11.24 16.23
CA ALA A 18 -1.25 12.38 15.43
C ALA A 18 -0.10 13.24 14.89
N LYS A 19 0.95 13.46 15.71
CA LYS A 19 2.15 14.23 15.34
C LYS A 19 2.98 13.63 14.20
N LYS A 20 2.79 12.34 13.88
CA LYS A 20 3.53 11.63 12.82
C LYS A 20 2.66 11.26 11.62
N ILE A 21 1.33 11.43 11.69
CA ILE A 21 0.41 10.99 10.62
C ILE A 21 0.78 11.59 9.27
N GLU A 22 1.06 12.89 9.22
CA GLU A 22 1.43 13.57 7.97
C GLU A 22 2.72 12.99 7.37
N LYS A 23 3.76 12.79 8.20
CA LYS A 23 5.02 12.18 7.76
C LYS A 23 4.81 10.75 7.25
N ILE A 24 3.96 9.98 7.92
CA ILE A 24 3.62 8.61 7.52
C ILE A 24 2.91 8.61 6.17
N ILE A 25 1.94 9.51 5.96
CA ILE A 25 1.24 9.64 4.67
C ILE A 25 2.23 9.98 3.56
N LEU A 26 3.12 10.95 3.76
CA LEU A 26 4.11 11.36 2.76
C LEU A 26 5.10 10.25 2.40
N ASN A 27 5.60 9.54 3.41
CA ASN A 27 6.52 8.41 3.20
C ASN A 27 5.83 7.27 2.44
N LEU A 28 4.60 6.94 2.86
CA LEU A 28 3.81 5.88 2.25
C LEU A 28 3.43 6.21 0.80
N ASP A 29 3.07 7.46 0.50
CA ASP A 29 2.78 7.88 -0.87
C ASP A 29 4.00 7.72 -1.78
N ARG A 30 5.18 8.17 -1.32
CA ARG A 30 6.44 8.00 -2.05
C ARG A 30 6.78 6.53 -2.27
N GLU A 31 6.56 5.68 -1.27
CA GLU A 31 6.84 4.25 -1.41
C GLU A 31 5.87 3.57 -2.38
N ILE A 32 4.59 3.94 -2.36
CA ILE A 32 3.61 3.47 -3.35
C ILE A 32 4.05 3.87 -4.77
N GLU A 33 4.51 5.11 -4.97
CA GLU A 33 5.03 5.56 -6.27
C GLU A 33 6.26 4.76 -6.71
N ASN A 34 7.20 4.52 -5.80
CA ASN A 34 8.38 3.69 -6.06
C ASN A 34 8.01 2.27 -6.49
N LEU A 35 7.03 1.66 -5.83
CA LEU A 35 6.56 0.31 -6.15
C LEU A 35 5.85 0.28 -7.52
N ILE A 36 5.02 1.28 -7.82
CA ILE A 36 4.38 1.42 -9.14
C ILE A 36 5.45 1.57 -10.23
N ALA A 37 6.48 2.40 -10.01
CA ALA A 37 7.59 2.57 -10.94
C ALA A 37 8.39 1.28 -11.17
N LYS A 38 8.47 0.40 -10.16
CA LYS A 38 9.05 -0.95 -10.26
C LYS A 38 8.13 -1.97 -10.96
N GLY A 39 6.95 -1.55 -11.42
CA GLY A 39 5.99 -2.39 -12.13
C GLY A 39 5.01 -3.15 -11.21
N ILE A 40 4.95 -2.83 -9.92
CA ILE A 40 4.00 -3.44 -9.00
C ILE A 40 2.64 -2.77 -9.19
N THR A 41 1.66 -3.56 -9.61
CA THR A 41 0.29 -3.11 -9.87
C THR A 41 -0.72 -3.66 -8.87
N ASP A 42 -0.37 -4.70 -8.12
CA ASP A 42 -1.29 -5.42 -7.25
C ASP A 42 -0.93 -5.16 -5.79
N PHE A 43 -1.90 -4.61 -5.04
CA PHE A 43 -1.76 -4.29 -3.63
C PHE A 43 -2.83 -5.00 -2.82
N ILE A 44 -2.51 -5.32 -1.56
CA ILE A 44 -3.44 -5.96 -0.64
C ILE A 44 -3.43 -5.26 0.71
N SER A 45 -4.62 -4.91 1.22
CA SER A 45 -4.84 -4.46 2.61
C SER A 45 -5.50 -5.57 3.42
N GLY A 46 -5.12 -5.66 4.70
CA GLY A 46 -5.79 -6.51 5.68
C GLY A 46 -7.13 -5.93 6.17
N GLY A 47 -7.45 -4.70 5.80
CA GLY A 47 -8.67 -4.01 6.24
C GLY A 47 -8.63 -3.53 7.69
N ALA A 48 -7.45 -3.44 8.30
CA ALA A 48 -7.33 -2.87 9.64
C ALA A 48 -7.52 -1.34 9.63
N ILE A 49 -7.99 -0.80 10.75
CA ILE A 49 -8.04 0.66 10.97
C ILE A 49 -6.62 1.18 11.18
N GLY A 50 -6.36 2.44 10.77
CA GLY A 50 -5.07 3.10 10.92
C GLY A 50 -4.27 3.02 9.63
N PHE A 51 -3.04 2.48 9.71
CA PHE A 51 -2.11 2.46 8.58
C PHE A 51 -2.68 1.77 7.33
N ASP A 52 -3.29 0.60 7.50
CA ASP A 52 -3.92 -0.19 6.43
C ASP A 52 -4.99 0.61 5.66
N GLN A 53 -5.74 1.46 6.36
CA GLN A 53 -6.77 2.32 5.79
C GLN A 53 -6.16 3.49 4.99
N ILE A 54 -5.07 4.08 5.51
CA ILE A 54 -4.34 5.15 4.82
C ILE A 54 -3.71 4.60 3.53
N ALA A 55 -3.04 3.45 3.59
CA ALA A 55 -2.44 2.80 2.44
C ALA A 55 -3.49 2.48 1.37
N ALA A 56 -4.61 1.88 1.77
CA ALA A 56 -5.71 1.58 0.85
C ALA A 56 -6.23 2.84 0.14
N SER A 57 -6.41 3.93 0.89
CA SER A 57 -6.90 5.21 0.37
C SER A 57 -5.95 5.81 -0.67
N LEU A 58 -4.64 5.82 -0.40
CA LEU A 58 -3.63 6.34 -1.32
C LEU A 58 -3.56 5.54 -2.62
N ILE A 59 -3.58 4.20 -2.54
CA ILE A 59 -3.54 3.32 -3.71
C ILE A 59 -4.79 3.54 -4.59
N ILE A 60 -5.97 3.68 -3.96
CA ILE A 60 -7.22 3.98 -4.68
C ILE A 60 -7.14 5.37 -5.33
N ALA A 61 -6.56 6.37 -4.67
CA ALA A 61 -6.36 7.69 -5.25
C ALA A 61 -5.45 7.64 -6.48
N LYS A 62 -4.29 6.97 -6.41
CA LYS A 62 -3.38 6.79 -7.56
C LYS A 62 -4.06 6.06 -8.72
N LYS A 63 -4.90 5.05 -8.44
CA LYS A 63 -5.71 4.37 -9.46
C LYS A 63 -6.64 5.34 -10.19
N LYS A 64 -7.34 6.22 -9.45
CA LYS A 64 -8.26 7.22 -10.02
C LYS A 64 -7.55 8.31 -10.81
N MET A 65 -6.29 8.63 -10.48
CA MET A 65 -5.49 9.67 -11.14
C MET A 65 -4.88 9.26 -12.50
N GLY A 66 -5.16 8.05 -13.00
CA GLY A 66 -4.74 7.62 -14.34
C GLY A 66 -4.05 6.27 -14.40
N ASN A 67 -3.72 5.67 -13.26
CA ASN A 67 -3.07 4.36 -13.21
C ASN A 67 -4.11 3.22 -13.16
N ALA A 68 -4.88 3.06 -14.25
CA ALA A 68 -5.96 2.07 -14.35
C ALA A 68 -5.51 0.61 -14.15
N LYS A 69 -4.20 0.34 -14.29
CA LYS A 69 -3.60 -0.98 -14.06
C LYS A 69 -3.47 -1.34 -12.58
N ILE A 70 -3.56 -0.37 -11.66
CA ILE A 70 -3.47 -0.61 -10.22
C ILE A 70 -4.71 -1.35 -9.72
N LYS A 71 -4.49 -2.40 -8.93
CA LYS A 71 -5.50 -3.22 -8.29
C LYS A 71 -5.30 -3.20 -6.78
N MET A 72 -6.38 -2.91 -6.07
CA MET A 72 -6.43 -2.97 -4.61
C MET A 72 -7.34 -4.13 -4.21
N ASN A 73 -6.82 -5.08 -3.46
CA ASN A 73 -7.56 -6.24 -2.98
C ASN A 73 -7.62 -6.25 -1.45
N TYR A 74 -8.68 -6.82 -0.89
CA TYR A 74 -8.81 -7.05 0.55
C TYR A 74 -8.62 -8.54 0.84
N GLY A 75 -7.74 -8.90 1.78
CA GLY A 75 -7.57 -10.29 2.25
C GLY A 75 -6.13 -10.80 2.44
N THR A 76 -5.97 -12.13 2.55
CA THR A 76 -4.72 -12.83 2.84
C THR A 76 -4.42 -13.87 1.75
N ARG A 77 -3.68 -13.53 0.69
CA ARG A 77 -3.12 -14.56 -0.20
C ARG A 77 -1.63 -14.29 -0.45
N ASN A 78 -0.81 -15.32 -0.16
CA ASN A 78 0.64 -15.48 -0.42
C ASN A 78 1.40 -14.17 -0.70
N LYS A 79 1.94 -13.54 0.36
CA LYS A 79 2.43 -12.16 0.35
C LYS A 79 3.94 -12.08 0.55
N LYS A 80 4.62 -11.21 -0.21
CA LYS A 80 5.82 -10.52 0.31
C LYS A 80 5.32 -9.31 1.10
N CYS A 81 5.44 -9.37 2.42
CA CYS A 81 5.04 -8.29 3.31
C CYS A 81 6.12 -7.22 3.33
N TYR A 82 5.76 -5.97 3.02
CA TYR A 82 6.61 -4.83 3.33
C TYR A 82 6.21 -4.33 4.72
N THR A 83 7.17 -4.33 5.62
CA THR A 83 7.00 -3.90 7.02
C THR A 83 7.77 -2.61 7.18
N GLU A 84 7.11 -1.50 7.53
CA GLU A 84 7.83 -0.32 8.02
C GLU A 84 8.34 -0.64 9.43
N ASN A 85 9.67 -0.59 9.61
CA ASN A 85 10.28 -0.31 10.90
C ASN A 85 10.38 1.22 10.99
N TYR A 86 9.73 1.81 12.00
CA TYR A 86 9.70 3.26 12.25
C TYR A 86 11.08 3.90 12.42
#